data_AF-A0A5C9CHU2-F1
#
_entry.id   AF-A0A5C9CHU2-F1
#
_cell.length_a   1.000
_cell.length_b   1.000
_cell.length_c   1.000
_cell.angle_alpha   90.00
_cell.angle_beta   90.00
_cell.angle_gamma   90.00
#
_symmetry.space_group_name_H-M   'P 1'
#
loop_
_entity.id
_entity.type
_entity.pdbx_description
1 polymer ?
#
loop_
_entity_poly.entity_id
_entity_poly.type
_entity_poly.pdbx_seq_one_letter_code
_entity_poly.pdbx_strand_id
1 'polypeptide(L)'
;MPLTDRLQDWTDDAFWQELRLRLDAEAADQLVTGPSLEKSIAPLRSFVTEPMRFGRMFLAGDAAHIVPPTGAKGLNLAATDVKYLCNALVDFYQNRSEEGIDTYSERCLRRIWKAERFSWWFTSLMHRFPDDGPITAKFQEAELDYLIHSHAGSLSIAENYVGLPLDFAEPIR
;
A
#
# COMPACT_ATOMS: atom_id res chain seq x y z
N MET A 1 15.42 -5.48 -2.82
CA MET A 1 16.87 -5.23 -2.86
C MET A 1 17.34 -4.92 -1.46
N PRO A 2 18.48 -5.45 -1.02
CA PRO A 2 19.08 -5.07 0.26
C PRO A 2 19.24 -3.55 0.37
N LEU A 3 19.10 -2.98 1.57
CA LEU A 3 19.33 -1.54 1.83
C LEU A 3 20.78 -1.11 1.55
N THR A 4 21.69 -2.06 1.32
CA THR A 4 23.10 -1.84 0.99
C THR A 4 23.37 -1.68 -0.51
N ASP A 5 22.39 -2.00 -1.37
CA ASP A 5 22.55 -1.85 -2.80
C ASP A 5 22.61 -0.37 -3.16
N ARG A 6 23.55 -0.02 -4.03
CA ARG A 6 23.70 1.35 -4.50
C ARG A 6 23.21 1.42 -5.94
N LEU A 7 22.52 2.51 -6.26
CA LEU A 7 21.90 2.69 -7.58
C LEU A 7 22.92 2.55 -8.72
N GLN A 8 24.16 3.01 -8.52
CA GLN A 8 25.24 2.90 -9.50
C GLN A 8 25.66 1.45 -9.81
N ASP A 9 25.38 0.50 -8.91
CA ASP A 9 25.70 -0.92 -9.14
C ASP A 9 24.66 -1.58 -10.07
N TRP A 10 23.54 -0.90 -10.34
CA TRP A 10 22.45 -1.34 -11.21
C TRP A 10 22.47 -0.62 -12.56
N THR A 11 23.28 -1.12 -13.50
CA THR A 11 23.19 -0.72 -14.91
C THR A 11 21.85 -1.16 -15.52
N ASP A 12 21.47 -0.58 -16.65
CA ASP A 12 20.22 -0.97 -17.33
C ASP A 12 20.26 -2.46 -17.72
N ASP A 13 21.39 -2.93 -18.24
CA ASP A 13 21.58 -4.35 -18.58
C ASP A 13 21.47 -5.26 -17.36
N ALA A 14 22.09 -4.89 -16.23
CA ALA A 14 22.02 -5.66 -15.00
C ALA A 14 20.58 -5.73 -14.46
N PHE A 15 19.84 -4.61 -14.52
CA PHE A 15 18.43 -4.57 -14.15
C PHE A 15 17.58 -5.48 -15.03
N TRP A 16 17.71 -5.38 -16.36
CA TRP A 16 16.94 -6.19 -17.30
C TRP A 16 17.27 -7.68 -17.20
N GLN A 17 18.54 -8.02 -16.99
CA GLN A 17 18.97 -9.39 -16.78
C GLN A 17 18.32 -9.97 -15.51
N GLU A 18 18.38 -9.24 -14.39
CA GLU A 18 17.78 -9.68 -13.14
C GLU A 18 16.25 -9.80 -13.23
N LEU A 19 15.58 -8.85 -13.89
CA LEU A 19 14.13 -8.92 -14.11
C LEU A 19 13.77 -10.19 -14.89
N ARG A 20 14.50 -10.49 -15.97
CA ARG A 20 14.27 -11.67 -16.81
C ARG A 20 14.36 -12.98 -16.00
N LEU A 21 15.26 -13.05 -15.01
CA LEU A 21 15.42 -14.24 -14.14
C LEU A 21 14.23 -14.47 -13.18
N ARG A 22 13.40 -13.45 -12.95
CA ARG A 22 12.30 -13.48 -11.98
C ARG A 22 10.91 -13.56 -12.63
N LEU A 23 10.86 -13.52 -13.96
CA LEU A 23 9.64 -13.72 -14.75
C LEU A 23 9.50 -15.20 -15.12
N ASP A 24 8.28 -15.60 -15.51
CA ASP A 24 8.09 -16.88 -16.18
C ASP A 24 8.70 -16.86 -17.59
N ALA A 25 8.79 -18.04 -18.22
CA ALA A 25 9.47 -18.18 -19.51
C ALA A 25 8.79 -17.35 -20.61
N GLU A 26 7.46 -17.30 -20.62
CA GLU A 26 6.70 -16.57 -21.63
C GLU A 26 6.91 -15.05 -21.49
N ALA A 27 6.78 -14.49 -20.28
CA ALA A 27 6.99 -13.06 -20.05
C ALA A 27 8.46 -12.67 -20.26
N ALA A 28 9.41 -13.54 -19.90
CA ALA A 28 10.82 -13.32 -20.17
C ALA A 28 11.10 -13.22 -21.68
N ASP A 29 10.54 -14.11 -22.50
CA ASP A 29 10.77 -14.13 -23.95
C ASP A 29 10.14 -12.93 -24.67
N GLN A 30 9.04 -12.39 -24.14
CA GLN A 30 8.36 -11.21 -24.69
C GLN A 30 8.87 -9.87 -24.12
N LEU A 31 9.80 -9.90 -23.15
CA LEU A 31 10.30 -8.68 -22.51
C LEU A 31 11.07 -7.79 -23.51
N VAL A 32 10.51 -6.61 -23.78
CA VAL A 32 11.17 -5.55 -24.54
C VAL A 32 11.98 -4.67 -23.60
N THR A 33 13.29 -4.53 -23.86
CA THR A 33 14.21 -3.75 -23.02
C THR A 33 14.61 -2.44 -23.71
N GLY A 34 15.20 -1.51 -22.94
CA GLY A 34 15.67 -0.23 -23.44
C GLY A 34 16.38 0.60 -22.35
N PRO A 35 16.91 1.78 -22.71
CA PRO A 35 17.54 2.67 -21.74
C PRO A 35 16.51 3.18 -20.73
N SER A 36 16.93 3.27 -19.48
CA SER A 36 16.10 3.81 -18.41
C SER A 36 15.87 5.32 -18.59
N LEU A 37 14.63 5.77 -18.34
CA LEU A 37 14.29 7.20 -18.27
C LEU A 37 14.54 7.75 -16.86
N GLU A 38 14.26 6.93 -15.85
CA GLU A 38 14.47 7.21 -14.42
C GLU A 38 14.82 5.89 -13.73
N LYS A 39 15.67 5.96 -12.71
CA LYS A 39 15.94 4.86 -11.79
C LYS A 39 16.15 5.39 -10.39
N SER A 40 15.50 4.76 -9.42
CA SER A 40 15.68 5.04 -8.01
C SER A 40 15.47 3.77 -7.17
N ILE A 41 15.96 3.80 -5.93
CA ILE A 41 15.72 2.75 -4.94
C ILE A 41 14.76 3.32 -3.90
N ALA A 42 13.57 2.74 -3.81
CA ALA A 42 12.57 3.11 -2.82
C ALA A 42 12.59 2.12 -1.63
N PRO A 43 12.81 2.58 -0.39
CA PRO A 43 12.74 1.71 0.77
C PRO A 43 11.28 1.32 1.05
N LEU A 44 11.04 0.06 1.40
CA LEU A 44 9.74 -0.38 1.90
C LEU A 44 9.60 0.07 3.36
N ARG A 45 8.57 0.87 3.65
CA ARG A 45 8.25 1.31 5.01
C ARG A 45 6.74 1.32 5.23
N SER A 46 6.33 0.97 6.43
CA SER A 46 5.00 1.25 6.98
C SER A 46 5.15 2.31 8.06
N PHE A 47 4.27 3.31 8.07
CA PHE A 47 4.25 4.36 9.07
C PHE A 47 2.84 4.91 9.20
N VAL A 48 2.36 5.13 10.43
CA VAL A 48 1.09 5.78 10.71
C VAL A 48 1.27 6.68 11.94
N THR A 49 0.74 7.90 11.88
CA THR A 49 0.67 8.81 13.03
C THR A 49 -0.73 8.88 13.60
N GLU A 50 -0.83 8.88 14.92
CA GLU A 50 -2.08 9.02 15.65
C GLU A 50 -1.91 10.06 16.78
N PRO A 51 -2.78 11.09 16.87
CA PRO A 51 -3.84 11.46 15.93
C PRO A 51 -3.32 12.17 14.67
N MET A 52 -4.18 12.31 13.65
CA MET A 52 -3.90 13.07 12.41
C MET A 52 -4.28 14.56 12.50
N ARG A 53 -4.55 15.05 13.72
CA ARG A 53 -4.94 16.44 13.99
C ARG A 53 -4.31 16.93 15.29
N PHE A 54 -3.83 18.18 15.27
CA PHE A 54 -3.43 18.92 16.46
C PHE A 54 -4.00 20.34 16.42
N GLY A 55 -5.03 20.60 17.24
CA GLY A 55 -5.74 21.87 17.22
C GLY A 55 -6.36 22.18 15.86
N ARG A 56 -5.78 23.14 15.13
CA ARG A 56 -6.20 23.55 13.77
C ARG A 56 -5.30 22.99 12.66
N MET A 57 -4.29 22.19 13.01
CA MET A 57 -3.40 21.53 12.06
C MET A 57 -3.94 20.13 11.75
N PHE A 58 -4.01 19.79 10.46
CA PHE A 58 -4.47 18.49 9.96
C PHE A 58 -3.39 17.87 9.08
N LEU A 59 -3.15 16.58 9.24
CA LEU A 59 -2.21 15.80 8.42
C LEU A 59 -3.00 14.95 7.42
N ALA A 60 -2.52 14.86 6.18
CA ALA A 60 -3.12 14.07 5.11
C ALA A 60 -2.04 13.45 4.21
N GLY A 61 -2.29 12.25 3.69
CA GLY A 61 -1.34 11.51 2.85
C GLY A 61 -0.02 11.21 3.58
N ASP A 62 1.10 11.33 2.86
CA ASP A 62 2.44 11.01 3.36
C ASP A 62 2.89 11.81 4.60
N ALA A 63 2.22 12.92 4.92
CA ALA A 63 2.43 13.64 6.18
C ALA A 63 1.90 12.87 7.41
N ALA A 64 0.97 11.92 7.20
CA ALA A 64 0.32 11.15 8.25
C ALA A 64 0.65 9.65 8.19
N HIS A 65 0.80 9.08 6.99
CA HIS A 65 1.03 7.64 6.82
C HIS A 65 1.85 7.33 5.57
N ILE A 66 2.62 6.25 5.63
CA ILE A 66 3.32 5.70 4.46
C ILE A 66 3.07 4.20 4.42
N VAL A 67 2.61 3.71 3.28
CA VAL A 67 2.39 2.28 3.01
C VAL A 67 3.46 1.71 2.08
N PRO A 68 3.81 0.41 2.19
CA PRO A 68 4.64 -0.26 1.20
C PRO A 68 4.00 -0.18 -0.20
N PRO A 69 4.80 0.06 -1.26
CA PRO A 69 4.26 0.25 -2.61
C PRO A 69 3.57 -0.99 -3.18
N THR A 70 3.83 -2.18 -2.62
CA THR A 70 3.24 -3.47 -3.04
C THR A 70 1.72 -3.43 -3.12
N GLY A 71 1.05 -2.75 -2.18
CA GLY A 71 -0.41 -2.64 -2.15
C GLY A 71 -1.00 -1.54 -3.05
N ALA A 72 -0.16 -0.68 -3.63
CA ALA A 72 -0.54 0.50 -4.41
C ALA A 72 -1.55 1.44 -3.69
N LYS A 73 -1.38 1.65 -2.37
CA LYS A 73 -2.37 2.35 -1.52
C LYS A 73 -2.06 3.81 -1.19
N GLY A 74 -0.80 4.26 -1.27
CA GLY A 74 -0.39 5.57 -0.72
C GLY A 74 -1.21 6.75 -1.24
N LEU A 75 -1.20 6.97 -2.56
CA LEU A 75 -1.97 8.05 -3.19
C LEU A 75 -3.49 7.90 -2.97
N ASN A 76 -4.00 6.67 -2.98
CA ASN A 76 -5.42 6.39 -2.78
C ASN A 76 -5.90 6.72 -1.36
N LEU A 77 -5.05 6.49 -0.36
CA LEU A 77 -5.30 6.90 1.03
C LEU A 77 -5.23 8.42 1.16
N ALA A 78 -4.20 9.06 0.57
CA ALA A 78 -4.09 10.52 0.56
C ALA A 78 -5.34 11.19 -0.05
N ALA A 79 -5.84 10.66 -1.17
CA ALA A 79 -7.07 11.15 -1.80
C ALA A 79 -8.30 11.00 -0.89
N THR A 80 -8.35 9.93 -0.09
CA THR A 80 -9.44 9.71 0.86
C THR A 80 -9.35 10.66 2.06
N ASP A 81 -8.16 10.90 2.60
CA ASP A 81 -7.95 11.88 3.67
C ASP A 81 -8.40 13.26 3.24
N VAL A 82 -7.98 13.69 2.04
CA VAL A 82 -8.38 14.98 1.45
C VAL A 82 -9.89 15.06 1.29
N LYS A 83 -10.56 13.97 0.89
CA LYS A 83 -12.03 13.93 0.81
C LYS A 83 -12.68 14.13 2.16
N TYR A 84 -12.21 13.43 3.21
CA TYR A 84 -12.75 13.60 4.56
C TYR A 84 -12.49 14.99 5.13
N LEU A 85 -11.29 15.52 4.95
CA LEU A 85 -10.93 16.85 5.39
C LEU A 85 -11.75 17.93 4.65
N CYS A 86 -11.92 17.80 3.33
CA CYS A 86 -12.74 18.71 2.54
C CYS A 86 -14.18 18.74 3.05
N ASN A 87 -14.81 17.57 3.24
CA ASN A 87 -16.17 17.49 3.78
C ASN A 87 -16.28 18.09 5.18
N ALA A 88 -15.30 17.84 6.06
CA ALA A 88 -15.26 18.41 7.40
C ALA A 88 -15.14 19.94 7.38
N LEU A 89 -14.28 20.49 6.52
CA LEU A 89 -14.11 21.94 6.38
C LEU A 89 -15.37 22.60 5.78
N VAL A 90 -15.98 21.99 4.77
CA VAL A 90 -17.23 22.49 4.16
C VAL A 90 -18.33 22.57 5.22
N ASP A 91 -18.53 21.51 6.00
CA ASP A 91 -19.55 21.45 7.05
C ASP A 91 -19.31 22.49 8.16
N PHE A 92 -18.05 22.68 8.56
CA PHE A 92 -17.68 23.69 9.53
C PHE A 92 -17.96 25.12 9.05
N TYR A 93 -17.61 25.45 7.81
CA TYR A 93 -17.79 26.81 7.30
C TYR A 93 -19.24 27.12 6.91
N GLN A 94 -19.97 26.16 6.37
CA GLN A 94 -21.35 26.36 5.91
C GLN A 94 -22.38 26.16 7.02
N ASN A 95 -22.22 25.11 7.82
CA ASN A 95 -23.22 24.69 8.82
C ASN A 95 -22.79 24.95 10.27
N ARG A 96 -21.57 25.47 10.50
CA ARG A 96 -21.00 25.70 11.84
C ARG A 96 -20.92 24.43 12.69
N SER A 97 -20.78 23.29 12.03
CA SER A 97 -20.67 21.97 12.65
C SER A 97 -19.19 21.57 12.78
N GLU A 98 -18.79 21.18 13.99
CA GLU A 98 -17.44 20.66 14.27
C GLU A 98 -17.37 19.12 14.16
N GLU A 99 -18.49 18.43 13.91
CA GLU A 99 -18.56 16.95 13.91
C GLU A 99 -17.52 16.32 12.97
N GLY A 100 -17.44 16.81 11.72
CA GLY A 100 -16.46 16.30 10.75
C GLY A 100 -15.01 16.59 11.14
N ILE A 101 -14.77 17.73 11.80
CA ILE A 101 -13.44 18.16 12.25
C ILE A 101 -12.97 17.32 13.45
N ASP A 102 -13.87 17.03 14.38
CA ASP A 102 -13.59 16.26 15.59
C ASP A 102 -13.42 14.77 15.32
N THR A 103 -14.13 14.25 14.32
CA THR A 103 -14.04 12.84 13.92
C THR A 103 -13.01 12.57 12.81
N TYR A 104 -12.31 13.60 12.31
CA TYR A 104 -11.38 13.46 11.17
C TYR A 104 -10.36 12.33 11.32
N SER A 105 -9.59 12.34 12.42
CA SER A 105 -8.54 11.34 12.65
C SER A 105 -9.13 9.93 12.72
N GLU A 106 -10.25 9.75 13.42
CA GLU A 106 -10.88 8.45 13.57
C GLU A 106 -11.35 7.88 12.22
N ARG A 107 -11.99 8.72 11.40
CA ARG A 107 -12.49 8.33 10.07
C ARG A 107 -11.36 7.94 9.12
N CYS A 108 -10.28 8.72 9.09
CA CYS A 108 -9.09 8.40 8.31
C CYS A 108 -8.44 7.10 8.78
N LEU A 109 -8.16 6.98 10.08
CA LEU A 109 -7.44 5.84 10.66
C LEU A 109 -8.16 4.50 10.46
N ARG A 110 -9.51 4.48 10.52
CA ARG A 110 -10.30 3.29 10.19
C ARG A 110 -10.01 2.73 8.80
N ARG A 111 -9.69 3.59 7.83
CA ARG A 111 -9.36 3.18 6.45
C ARG A 111 -7.87 2.90 6.30
N ILE A 112 -7.02 3.77 6.85
CA ILE A 112 -5.56 3.63 6.78
C ILE A 112 -5.13 2.27 7.34
N TRP A 113 -5.62 1.86 8.51
CA TRP A 113 -5.26 0.57 9.09
C TRP A 113 -5.69 -0.64 8.25
N LYS A 114 -6.84 -0.58 7.58
CA LYS A 114 -7.28 -1.65 6.66
C LYS A 114 -6.34 -1.77 5.45
N ALA A 115 -5.92 -0.64 4.91
CA ALA A 115 -4.99 -0.58 3.78
C ALA A 115 -3.55 -0.94 4.18
N GLU A 116 -3.08 -0.53 5.35
CA GLU A 116 -1.79 -0.94 5.93
C GLU A 116 -1.76 -2.45 6.14
N ARG A 117 -2.79 -3.02 6.80
CA ARG A 117 -2.92 -4.47 6.98
C ARG A 117 -2.79 -5.22 5.66
N PHE A 118 -3.52 -4.77 4.63
CA PHE A 118 -3.44 -5.38 3.30
C PHE A 118 -2.06 -5.22 2.65
N SER A 119 -1.49 -4.02 2.69
CA SER A 119 -0.19 -3.72 2.07
C SER A 119 0.95 -4.48 2.74
N TRP A 120 0.91 -4.60 4.07
CA TRP A 120 1.84 -5.41 4.86
C TRP A 120 1.70 -6.89 4.52
N TRP A 121 0.48 -7.44 4.58
CA TRP A 121 0.22 -8.85 4.26
C TRP A 121 0.69 -9.21 2.85
N PHE A 122 0.35 -8.36 1.87
CA PHE A 122 0.73 -8.60 0.48
C PHE A 122 2.24 -8.46 0.26
N THR A 123 2.90 -7.54 0.99
CA THR A 123 4.36 -7.45 0.98
C THR A 123 5.00 -8.72 1.53
N SER A 124 4.51 -9.22 2.67
CA SER A 124 4.99 -10.46 3.30
C SER A 124 4.78 -11.70 2.43
N LEU A 125 3.73 -11.72 1.59
CA LEU A 125 3.45 -12.81 0.67
C LEU A 125 4.35 -12.78 -0.58
N MET A 126 4.66 -11.60 -1.09
CA MET A 126 5.33 -11.41 -2.39
C MET A 126 6.86 -11.20 -2.31
N HIS A 127 7.42 -11.04 -1.11
CA HIS A 127 8.85 -10.77 -0.91
C HIS A 127 9.53 -11.86 -0.10
N ARG A 128 10.84 -12.05 -0.34
CA ARG A 128 11.72 -12.84 0.52
C ARG A 128 12.51 -11.91 1.41
N PHE A 129 12.50 -12.14 2.72
CA PHE A 129 13.29 -11.37 3.68
C PHE A 129 14.56 -12.15 4.09
N PRO A 130 15.68 -11.46 4.34
CA PRO A 130 16.96 -12.13 4.66
C PRO A 130 16.90 -13.03 5.90
N ASP A 131 16.04 -12.66 6.86
CA ASP A 131 15.88 -13.37 8.14
C ASP A 131 14.82 -14.48 8.08
N ASP A 132 14.20 -14.70 6.91
CA ASP A 132 13.18 -15.75 6.76
C ASP A 132 13.82 -17.15 6.81
N GLY A 133 13.27 -18.00 7.67
CA GLY A 133 13.65 -19.41 7.73
C GLY A 133 13.11 -20.22 6.54
N PRO A 134 13.63 -21.44 6.29
CA PRO A 134 13.19 -22.28 5.17
C PRO A 134 11.68 -22.59 5.15
N ILE A 135 11.02 -22.59 6.31
CA ILE A 135 9.59 -22.85 6.42
C ILE A 135 8.73 -21.69 5.89
N THR A 136 9.22 -20.44 5.94
CA THR A 136 8.47 -19.27 5.48
C THR A 136 8.11 -19.38 4.00
N ALA A 137 9.04 -19.84 3.16
CA ALA A 137 8.78 -20.06 1.74
C ALA A 137 7.64 -21.08 1.51
N LYS A 138 7.56 -22.13 2.35
CA LYS A 138 6.47 -23.11 2.28
C LYS A 138 5.12 -22.54 2.69
N PHE A 139 5.09 -21.62 3.66
CA PHE A 139 3.86 -20.91 4.00
C PHE A 139 3.44 -19.93 2.90
N GLN A 140 4.37 -19.21 2.27
CA GLN A 140 4.08 -18.35 1.13
C GLN A 140 3.51 -19.15 -0.05
N GLU A 141 4.13 -20.28 -0.39
CA GLU A 141 3.64 -21.19 -1.44
C GLU A 141 2.21 -21.68 -1.14
N ALA A 142 1.96 -22.14 0.09
CA ALA A 142 0.64 -22.64 0.49
C ALA A 142 -0.44 -21.53 0.49
N GLU A 143 -0.08 -20.31 0.91
CA GLU A 143 -0.99 -19.17 0.89
C GLU A 143 -1.32 -18.76 -0.56
N LEU A 144 -0.33 -18.68 -1.45
CA LEU A 144 -0.57 -18.40 -2.88
C LEU A 144 -1.46 -19.47 -3.52
N ASP A 145 -1.21 -20.75 -3.25
CA ASP A 145 -2.04 -21.84 -3.76
C ASP A 145 -3.49 -21.74 -3.28
N TYR A 146 -3.68 -21.44 -1.99
CA TYR A 146 -5.02 -21.21 -1.42
C TYR A 146 -5.73 -20.03 -2.09
N LEU A 147 -5.04 -18.91 -2.29
CA LEU A 147 -5.63 -17.70 -2.88
C LEU A 147 -6.08 -17.93 -4.32
N ILE A 148 -5.31 -18.68 -5.10
CA ILE A 148 -5.60 -18.99 -6.52
C ILE A 148 -6.79 -19.95 -6.64
N HIS A 149 -6.90 -20.94 -5.76
CA HIS A 149 -7.91 -21.99 -5.86
C HIS A 149 -9.16 -21.75 -5.01
N SER A 150 -9.13 -20.81 -4.07
CA SER A 150 -10.27 -20.43 -3.22
C SER A 150 -10.94 -19.15 -3.73
N HIS A 151 -12.21 -19.25 -4.14
CA HIS A 151 -12.99 -18.06 -4.50
C HIS A 151 -13.07 -17.04 -3.35
N ALA A 152 -13.21 -17.48 -2.10
CA ALA A 152 -13.23 -16.58 -0.95
C ALA A 152 -11.88 -15.89 -0.73
N GLY A 153 -10.78 -16.62 -0.91
CA GLY A 153 -9.42 -16.06 -0.84
C GLY A 153 -9.19 -15.02 -1.94
N SER A 154 -9.47 -15.38 -3.19
CA SER A 154 -9.43 -14.48 -4.35
C SER A 154 -10.27 -13.21 -4.14
N LEU A 155 -11.51 -13.35 -3.66
CA LEU A 155 -12.39 -12.20 -3.40
C LEU A 155 -11.80 -11.25 -2.35
N SER A 156 -11.21 -11.80 -1.28
CA SER A 156 -10.58 -10.98 -0.24
C SER A 156 -9.41 -10.15 -0.77
N ILE A 157 -8.63 -10.66 -1.74
CA ILE A 157 -7.61 -9.88 -2.43
C ILE A 157 -8.28 -8.82 -3.28
N ALA A 158 -9.24 -9.20 -4.12
CA ALA A 158 -9.86 -8.32 -5.09
C ALA A 158 -10.48 -7.08 -4.42
N GLU A 159 -11.29 -7.25 -3.36
CA GLU A 159 -11.93 -6.14 -2.67
C GLU A 159 -10.92 -5.18 -2.01
N ASN A 160 -9.81 -5.72 -1.49
CA ASN A 160 -8.77 -4.91 -0.90
C ASN A 160 -7.95 -4.21 -1.99
N TYR A 161 -7.69 -4.87 -3.13
CA TYR A 161 -6.89 -4.35 -4.24
C TYR A 161 -7.60 -3.22 -4.97
N VAL A 162 -8.90 -3.34 -5.27
CA VAL A 162 -9.70 -2.25 -5.85
C VAL A 162 -10.03 -1.15 -4.83
N GLY A 163 -9.92 -1.47 -3.54
CA GLY A 163 -10.13 -0.55 -2.43
C GLY A 163 -11.52 -0.70 -1.82
N LEU A 164 -11.55 -0.78 -0.50
CA LEU A 164 -12.79 -0.94 0.25
C LEU A 164 -13.70 0.29 0.10
N PRO A 165 -15.04 0.11 0.22
CA PRO A 165 -15.98 1.22 0.33
C PRO A 165 -15.59 2.24 1.41
N LEU A 166 -15.97 3.51 1.23
CA LEU A 166 -15.64 4.56 2.21
C LEU A 166 -16.39 4.38 3.53
N ASP A 167 -17.59 3.82 3.46
CA ASP A 167 -18.50 3.47 4.54
C ASP A 167 -18.28 2.04 5.08
N PHE A 168 -17.19 1.37 4.68
CA PHE A 168 -16.96 -0.02 5.05
C PHE A 168 -16.85 -0.20 6.57
N ALA A 169 -17.80 -0.94 7.13
CA ALA A 169 -17.99 -1.17 8.57
C ALA A 169 -18.23 0.12 9.38
N GLU A 170 -18.78 1.17 8.76
CA GLU A 170 -19.43 2.25 9.52
C GLU A 170 -20.77 1.74 10.08
N PRO A 171 -21.18 2.18 11.29
CA PRO A 171 -22.49 1.84 11.82
C PRO A 171 -23.58 2.29 10.83
N ILE A 172 -24.55 1.41 10.55
CA ILE A 172 -25.75 1.79 9.79
C ILE A 172 -26.44 2.90 10.60
N ARG A 173 -26.51 4.10 10.01
CA ARG A 173 -27.23 5.25 10.59
C ARG A 173 -28.74 5.02 10.53
#